data_AF-A0A924VK11-F1
#
_entry.id   AF-A0A924VK11-F1
#
_cell.length_a   1.000
_cell.length_b   1.000
_cell.length_c   1.000
_cell.angle_alpha   90.00
_cell.angle_beta   90.00
_cell.angle_gamma   90.00
#
_symmetry.space_group_name_H-M   'P 1'
#
loop_
_entity.id
_entity.type
_entity.pdbx_description
1 polymer ?
#
loop_
_entity_poly.entity_id
_entity_poly.type
_entity_poly.pdbx_seq_one_letter_code
_entity_poly.pdbx_strand_id
1 'polypeptide(L)'
;MPSLIQQKMALERIRTSAIVWTVFGGFWGLLSIANLLVGTEPTRGALYLAVAGGLIAVGLVKMRRYRREITAFAVENGPDAGKR
;
A
#
# COMPACT_ATOMS: atom_id res chain seq x y z
N MET A 1 -4.01 -3.38 -28.24
CA MET A 1 -4.68 -3.29 -26.92
C MET A 1 -3.97 -4.23 -25.95
N PRO A 2 -3.70 -3.84 -24.69
CA PRO A 2 -3.01 -4.70 -23.72
C PRO A 2 -3.85 -5.95 -23.41
N SER A 3 -3.19 -7.12 -23.32
CA SER A 3 -3.88 -8.39 -23.07
C SER A 3 -4.52 -8.43 -21.68
N LEU A 4 -5.55 -9.26 -21.49
CA LEU A 4 -6.23 -9.43 -20.20
C LEU A 4 -5.25 -9.83 -19.07
N ILE A 5 -4.22 -10.61 -19.40
CA ILE A 5 -3.14 -11.01 -18.48
C ILE A 5 -2.30 -9.78 -18.09
N GLN A 6 -1.95 -8.91 -19.04
CA GLN A 6 -1.19 -7.69 -18.76
C GLN A 6 -1.99 -6.70 -17.91
N GLN A 7 -3.30 -6.56 -18.17
CA GLN A 7 -4.19 -5.71 -17.36
C GLN A 7 -4.29 -6.22 -15.91
N LYS A 8 -4.47 -7.53 -15.73
CA LYS A 8 -4.50 -8.14 -14.39
C LYS A 8 -3.16 -8.01 -13.66
N MET A 9 -2.04 -8.19 -14.34
CA MET A 9 -0.71 -8.01 -13.76
C MET A 9 -0.48 -6.56 -13.32
N ALA A 10 -0.98 -5.58 -14.08
CA ALA A 10 -0.92 -4.17 -13.69
C ALA A 10 -1.72 -3.90 -12.40
N LEU A 11 -2.92 -4.48 -12.26
CA LEU A 11 -3.73 -4.40 -11.05
C LEU A 11 -3.02 -5.04 -9.84
N GLU A 12 -2.42 -6.22 -10.02
CA GLU A 12 -1.62 -6.87 -8.97
C GLU A 12 -0.42 -6.03 -8.55
N ARG A 13 0.23 -5.32 -9.48
CA ARG A 13 1.32 -4.38 -9.15
C ARG A 13 0.82 -3.24 -8.25
N ILE A 14 -0.41 -2.75 -8.43
CA ILE A 14 -1.01 -1.74 -7.54
C ILE A 14 -1.18 -2.31 -6.13
N ARG A 15 -1.66 -3.56 -6.01
CA ARG A 15 -1.76 -4.27 -4.73
C ARG A 15 -0.40 -4.44 -4.06
N THR A 16 0.61 -4.91 -4.78
CA THR A 16 1.98 -5.07 -4.25
C THR A 16 2.53 -3.73 -3.79
N SER A 17 2.33 -2.66 -4.57
CA SER A 17 2.71 -1.30 -4.15
C SER A 17 2.00 -0.90 -2.86
N ALA A 18 0.69 -1.11 -2.76
CA ALA A 18 -0.08 -0.79 -1.55
C ALA A 18 0.47 -1.51 -0.30
N ILE A 19 0.82 -2.79 -0.43
CA ILE A 19 1.45 -3.58 0.63
C ILE A 19 2.81 -2.98 1.00
N VAL A 20 3.68 -2.71 0.02
CA VAL A 20 5.01 -2.14 0.26
C VAL A 20 4.92 -0.81 1.02
N TRP A 21 4.05 0.12 0.60
CA TRP A 21 3.87 1.41 1.30
C TRP A 21 3.37 1.23 2.74
N THR A 22 2.46 0.27 2.97
CA THR A 22 1.92 -0.02 4.30
C THR A 22 2.99 -0.64 5.21
N VAL A 23 3.78 -1.60 4.71
CA VAL A 23 4.88 -2.24 5.45
C VAL A 23 5.96 -1.23 5.79
N PHE A 24 6.34 -0.40 4.82
CA PHE A 24 7.34 0.65 5.04
C PHE A 24 6.84 1.66 6.09
N GLY A 25 5.58 2.09 5.99
CA GLY A 25 4.97 2.94 7.01
C GLY A 25 4.94 2.30 8.40
N GLY A 26 4.63 1.01 8.50
CA GLY A 26 4.70 0.25 9.76
C GLY A 26 6.12 0.23 10.34
N PHE A 27 7.15 0.02 9.51
CA PHE A 27 8.55 0.06 9.93
C PHE A 27 8.92 1.43 10.53
N TRP A 28 8.55 2.53 9.88
CA TRP A 28 8.78 3.88 10.42
C TRP A 28 8.02 4.13 11.72
N GLY A 29 6.80 3.57 11.85
CA GLY A 29 6.02 3.65 13.08
C GLY A 29 6.71 2.94 14.25
N LEU A 30 7.24 1.73 14.01
CA LEU A 30 8.03 0.99 15.01
C LEU A 30 9.30 1.76 15.41
N LEU A 31 9.99 2.35 14.43
CA LEU A 31 11.19 3.15 14.68
C LEU A 31 10.87 4.40 15.51
N SER A 32 9.72 5.03 15.28
CA SER A 32 9.20 6.12 16.12
C SER A 32 9.00 5.68 17.56
N ILE A 33 8.35 4.53 17.78
CA ILE A 33 8.10 3.98 19.13
C ILE A 33 9.44 3.68 19.83
N ALA A 34 10.37 3.04 19.13
CA ALA A 34 11.70 2.74 19.66
C ALA A 34 12.46 4.01 20.07
N ASN A 35 12.36 5.09 19.28
CA ASN A 35 12.99 6.38 19.60
C ASN A 35 12.40 6.99 20.89
N LEU A 36 11.09 6.92 21.07
CA LEU A 36 10.43 7.39 22.30
C LEU A 36 10.89 6.58 23.52
N LEU A 37 11.05 5.27 23.38
CA LEU A 37 11.50 4.38 24.47
C LEU A 37 12.95 4.61 24.88
N VAL A 38 13.82 5.00 23.94
CA VAL A 38 15.25 5.28 24.19
C VAL A 38 15.48 6.69 24.76
N GLY A 39 14.42 7.51 24.91
CA GLY A 39 14.54 8.85 25.46
C GLY A 39 15.17 9.86 24.49
N THR A 40 15.07 9.62 23.19
CA THR A 40 15.52 10.57 22.16
C THR A 40 14.62 11.80 22.09
N GLU A 41 15.12 12.88 21.46
CA GLU A 41 14.37 14.13 21.30
C GLU A 41 12.94 13.89 20.75
N PRO A 42 11.91 14.41 21.42
CA PRO A 42 10.51 14.16 21.06
C PRO A 42 10.17 14.62 19.64
N THR A 43 10.87 15.64 19.14
CA THR A 43 10.74 16.16 17.78
C THR A 43 11.08 15.12 16.71
N ARG A 44 12.10 14.27 16.96
CA ARG A 44 12.48 13.17 16.04
C ARG A 44 11.43 12.07 16.01
N GLY A 45 10.89 11.71 17.18
CA GLY A 45 9.77 10.78 17.28
C GLY A 45 8.55 11.28 16.50
N ALA A 46 8.18 12.56 16.66
CA ALA A 46 7.07 13.15 15.93
C ALA A 46 7.26 13.12 14.40
N LEU A 47 8.49 13.36 13.90
CA LEU A 47 8.81 13.26 12.48
C LEU A 47 8.63 11.84 11.94
N TYR A 48 9.14 10.82 12.64
CA TYR A 48 8.98 9.43 12.22
C TYR A 48 7.52 8.99 12.23
N LEU A 49 6.75 9.44 13.22
CA LEU A 49 5.32 9.15 13.31
C LEU A 49 4.54 9.81 12.17
N ALA A 50 4.87 11.06 11.81
CA ALA A 50 4.27 11.76 10.68
C ALA A 50 4.58 11.05 9.34
N VAL A 51 5.84 10.65 9.13
CA VAL A 51 6.25 9.87 7.95
C VAL A 51 5.52 8.53 7.90
N ALA A 52 5.48 7.79 9.01
CA ALA A 52 4.75 6.53 9.12
C ALA A 52 3.28 6.68 8.73
N GLY A 53 2.60 7.69 9.29
CA GLY A 53 1.20 7.99 8.98
C GLY A 53 0.98 8.28 7.50
N GLY A 54 1.84 9.08 6.88
CA GLY A 54 1.76 9.40 5.45
C GLY A 54 1.92 8.16 4.55
N LEU A 55 2.92 7.31 4.85
CA LEU A 55 3.18 6.08 4.10
C LEU A 55 2.00 5.09 4.20
N ILE A 56 1.46 4.91 5.41
CA ILE A 56 0.29 4.06 5.64
C ILE A 56 -0.93 4.60 4.89
N ALA A 57 -1.17 5.92 4.94
CA ALA A 57 -2.28 6.54 4.22
C ALA A 57 -2.18 6.32 2.71
N VAL A 58 -0.99 6.47 2.11
CA VAL A 58 -0.74 6.16 0.69
C VAL A 58 -1.00 4.69 0.39
N GLY A 59 -0.55 3.78 1.25
CA GLY A 59 -0.84 2.34 1.13
C GLY A 59 -2.34 2.04 1.13
N LEU A 60 -3.08 2.63 2.07
CA LEU A 60 -4.54 2.48 2.16
C LEU A 60 -5.27 3.03 0.95
N VAL A 61 -4.88 4.20 0.44
CA VAL A 61 -5.47 4.80 -0.77
C VAL A 61 -5.23 3.88 -1.98
N LYS A 62 -4.02 3.36 -2.15
CA LYS A 62 -3.70 2.40 -3.23
C LYS A 62 -4.49 1.10 -3.09
N MET A 63 -4.69 0.61 -1.86
CA MET A 63 -5.49 -0.59 -1.62
C MET A 63 -6.97 -0.37 -1.94
N ARG A 64 -7.53 0.79 -1.59
CA ARG A 64 -8.90 1.19 -1.97
C ARG A 64 -9.05 1.28 -3.49
N ARG A 65 -8.07 1.87 -4.17
CA ARG A 65 -8.03 1.95 -5.63
C ARG A 65 -7.98 0.57 -6.27
N TYR A 66 -7.08 -0.30 -5.80
CA TYR A 66 -7.00 -1.69 -6.24
C TYR A 66 -8.34 -2.42 -6.09
N ARG A 67 -9.01 -2.30 -4.93
CA ARG A 67 -10.33 -2.93 -4.70
C ARG A 67 -11.37 -2.46 -5.71
N ARG A 68 -11.42 -1.17 -6.03
CA ARG A 68 -12.35 -0.64 -7.03
C ARG A 68 -12.03 -1.16 -8.43
N GLU A 69 -10.76 -1.12 -8.83
CA GLU A 69 -10.35 -1.50 -10.17
C GLU A 69 -10.45 -3.01 -10.42
N ILE A 70 -10.13 -3.86 -9.42
CA ILE A 70 -10.28 -5.32 -9.56
C ILE A 70 -11.74 -5.75 -9.61
N THR A 71 -12.63 -5.08 -8.86
CA THR A 71 -14.08 -5.35 -8.93
C THR A 71 -14.63 -4.93 -10.28
N ALA A 72 -14.26 -3.75 -10.80
CA ALA A 72 -14.66 -3.31 -12.14
C ALA A 72 -14.17 -4.29 -13.22
N PHE A 73 -12.90 -4.70 -13.16
CA PHE A 73 -12.32 -5.67 -14.08
C PHE A 73 -13.06 -7.01 -14.07
N ALA A 74 -13.43 -7.52 -12.88
CA ALA A 74 -14.16 -8.77 -12.73
C ALA A 74 -15.61 -8.70 -13.24
N VAL A 75 -16.26 -7.53 -13.10
CA VAL A 75 -17.61 -7.30 -13.65
C VAL A 75 -17.58 -7.27 -15.19
N GLU A 76 -16.55 -6.66 -15.78
CA GLU A 76 -16.46 -6.49 -17.23
C GLU A 76 -15.96 -7.74 -17.97
N ASN A 77 -15.01 -8.48 -17.39
CA ASN A 77 -14.33 -9.58 -18.07
C ASN A 77 -14.66 -10.97 -17.50
N GLY A 78 -15.33 -11.02 -16.33
CA GLY A 78 -15.56 -12.24 -15.57
C GLY A 78 -14.47 -12.53 -14.52
N PRO A 79 -14.80 -13.29 -13.45
CA PRO A 79 -13.90 -13.53 -12.31
C PRO A 79 -12.62 -14.31 -12.65
N ASP A 80 -12.63 -15.03 -13.77
CA ASP A 80 -11.50 -15.85 -14.24
C ASP A 80 -10.69 -15.17 -15.37
N ALA A 81 -11.07 -13.96 -15.80
CA ALA A 81 -10.33 -13.24 -16.82
C ALA A 81 -8.86 -13.03 -16.43
N GLY A 82 -7.96 -13.32 -17.36
CA GLY A 82 -6.52 -13.21 -17.15
C GLY A 82 -5.93 -14.19 -16.12
N LYS A 83 -6.66 -15.25 -15.71
CA LYS A 83 -6.01 -16.43 -15.12
C LYS A 83 -5.25 -17.17 -16.24
N ARG A 84 -4.06 -17.68 -15.91
CA ARG A 84 -3.32 -18.62 -16.78
C ARG A 84 -4.10 -19.91 -16.89
#